data_AF-A0A933ZSV0-F1
#
_entry.id   AF-A0A933ZSV0-F1
#
_cell.length_a   1.000
_cell.length_b   1.000
_cell.length_c   1.000
_cell.angle_alpha   90.00
_cell.angle_beta   90.00
_cell.angle_gamma   90.00
#
_symmetry.space_group_name_H-M   'P 1'
#
loop_
_entity.id
_entity.type
_entity.pdbx_description
1 polymer ?
#
loop_
_entity_poly.entity_id
_entity_poly.type
_entity_poly.pdbx_seq_one_letter_code
_entity_poly.pdbx_strand_id
1 'polypeptide(L)'
;MGVECWLCTGRGQGQVRLRPDGAADGRRLCRVCARRMLDWLRDVPAAERAAALAAVWPSTTAAPMAEVDADVTATRAAFLESVSAALPGMDDAARLAASIGYLEMGLWGPALQILPLVDPLFVEGAGDRVLTTLFSRLLHQSALGPGARELLERALYPGLRPS
;
A
#
# COMPACT_ATOMS: atom_id res chain seq x y z
N MET A 1 -0.09 29.14 6.38
CA MET A 1 -0.17 28.31 5.16
C MET A 1 -0.70 26.94 5.55
N GLY A 2 -1.80 26.48 4.96
CA GLY A 2 -2.29 25.13 5.26
C GLY A 2 -1.52 24.12 4.43
N VAL A 3 -1.20 22.99 5.05
CA VAL A 3 -0.42 21.94 4.41
C VAL A 3 -1.32 21.19 3.44
N GLU A 4 -0.86 20.99 2.21
CA GLU A 4 -1.64 20.35 1.14
C GLU A 4 -1.47 18.83 1.15
N CYS A 5 -2.51 18.12 0.74
CA CYS A 5 -2.44 16.68 0.50
C CYS A 5 -1.57 16.41 -0.73
N TRP A 6 -0.61 15.50 -0.63
CA TRP A 6 0.26 15.10 -1.73
C TRP A 6 -0.53 14.53 -2.92
N LEU A 7 -1.67 13.89 -2.67
CA LEU A 7 -2.50 13.33 -3.73
C LEU A 7 -3.48 14.38 -4.28
N CYS A 8 -4.49 14.78 -3.51
CA CYS A 8 -5.56 15.64 -4.04
C CYS A 8 -5.26 17.14 -4.07
N THR A 9 -4.06 17.57 -3.67
CA THR A 9 -3.61 18.99 -3.48
C THR A 9 -4.48 19.85 -2.55
N GLY A 10 -5.63 19.34 -2.08
CA GLY A 10 -6.54 20.02 -1.17
C GLY A 10 -6.14 19.91 0.30
N ARG A 11 -6.77 20.76 1.12
CA ARG A 11 -6.67 20.74 2.59
C ARG A 11 -7.72 19.79 3.18
N GLY A 12 -7.52 18.49 3.02
CA GLY A 12 -8.42 17.48 3.60
C GLY A 12 -8.35 17.44 5.13
N GLN A 13 -9.43 16.99 5.78
CA GLN A 13 -9.47 16.76 7.23
C GLN A 13 -8.61 15.57 7.63
N GLY A 14 -7.82 15.75 8.70
CA GLY A 14 -6.88 14.74 9.19
C GLY A 14 -5.74 14.48 8.21
N GLN A 15 -4.49 14.64 8.65
CA GLN A 15 -3.32 14.43 7.78
C GLN A 15 -2.38 13.39 8.36
N VAL A 16 -2.16 12.34 7.59
CA VAL A 16 -1.12 11.35 7.81
C VAL A 16 0.19 11.94 7.31
N ARG A 17 1.15 12.16 8.22
CA ARG A 17 2.49 12.59 7.82
C ARG A 17 3.23 11.38 7.27
N LEU A 18 3.73 11.49 6.04
CA LEU A 18 4.53 10.44 5.44
C LEU A 18 5.94 10.50 6.02
N ARG A 19 6.48 9.32 6.33
CA ARG A 19 7.79 9.09 6.89
C ARG A 19 8.48 7.90 6.20
N PRO A 20 8.74 7.99 4.89
CA PRO A 20 9.58 6.99 4.23
C PRO A 20 10.91 6.85 4.98
N ASP A 21 11.42 5.63 5.13
CA ASP A 21 12.66 5.35 5.86
C ASP A 21 12.72 5.87 7.31
N GLY A 22 11.56 6.15 7.92
CA GLY A 22 11.45 6.62 9.31
C GLY A 22 11.58 8.14 9.50
N ALA A 23 11.90 8.89 8.44
CA ALA A 23 12.03 10.35 8.48
C ALA A 23 10.92 11.04 7.68
N ALA A 24 10.39 12.15 8.20
CA ALA A 24 9.35 12.90 7.48
C ALA A 24 9.94 13.55 6.22
N ASP A 25 9.35 13.28 5.06
CA ASP A 25 9.80 13.78 3.76
C ASP A 25 9.03 15.03 3.28
N GLY A 26 8.23 15.61 4.17
CA GLY A 26 7.39 16.78 3.90
C GLY A 26 6.03 16.45 3.26
N ARG A 27 5.84 15.24 2.71
CA ARG A 27 4.56 14.84 2.11
C ARG A 27 3.55 14.45 3.18
N ARG A 28 2.27 14.67 2.86
CA ARG A 28 1.15 14.31 3.72
C ARG A 28 0.00 13.74 2.90
N LEU A 29 -0.70 12.78 3.46
CA LEU A 29 -1.91 12.22 2.86
C LEU A 29 -3.10 12.59 3.73
N CYS A 30 -4.15 13.18 3.16
CA CYS A 30 -5.36 13.44 3.92
C CYS A 30 -6.14 12.13 4.15
N ARG A 31 -6.92 12.04 5.24
CA ARG A 31 -7.66 10.82 5.58
C ARG A 31 -8.66 10.40 4.51
N VAL A 32 -9.23 11.36 3.78
CA VAL A 32 -10.13 11.06 2.64
C VAL A 32 -9.38 10.34 1.51
N CYS A 33 -8.17 10.78 1.16
CA CYS A 33 -7.34 10.12 0.14
C CYS A 33 -6.88 8.74 0.62
N ALA A 34 -6.49 8.63 1.89
CA ALA A 34 -6.13 7.35 2.51
C ALA A 34 -7.28 6.34 2.40
N ARG A 35 -8.50 6.76 2.79
CA ARG A 35 -9.70 5.94 2.72
C ARG A 35 -9.99 5.45 1.31
N ARG A 36 -10.07 6.39 0.35
CA ARG A 36 -10.34 6.08 -1.05
C ARG A 36 -9.31 5.10 -1.61
N MET A 37 -8.04 5.22 -1.22
CA MET A 37 -6.99 4.31 -1.66
C MET A 37 -7.22 2.89 -1.16
N LEU A 38 -7.63 2.72 0.10
CA LEU A 38 -7.96 1.42 0.67
C LEU A 38 -9.21 0.81 0.03
N ASP A 39 -10.25 1.64 -0.18
CA ASP A 39 -11.46 1.20 -0.87
C ASP A 39 -11.15 0.79 -2.31
N TRP A 40 -10.34 1.56 -3.04
CA TRP A 40 -9.88 1.18 -4.39
C TRP A 40 -9.11 -0.14 -4.39
N LEU A 41 -8.13 -0.31 -3.50
CA LEU A 41 -7.38 -1.57 -3.37
C LEU A 41 -8.29 -2.79 -3.13
N ARG A 42 -9.35 -2.60 -2.34
CA ARG A 42 -10.38 -3.60 -2.09
C ARG A 42 -11.21 -3.90 -3.32
N ASP A 43 -11.67 -2.86 -4.02
CA ASP A 43 -12.70 -2.94 -5.05
C ASP A 43 -12.14 -3.20 -6.46
N VAL A 44 -10.81 -3.09 -6.67
CA VAL A 44 -10.20 -3.43 -7.97
C VAL A 44 -10.57 -4.88 -8.34
N PRO A 45 -11.20 -5.11 -9.50
CA PRO A 45 -11.58 -6.45 -9.94
C PRO A 45 -10.40 -7.40 -9.92
N ALA A 46 -10.62 -8.65 -9.46
CA ALA A 46 -9.54 -9.64 -9.34
C ALA A 46 -8.77 -9.84 -10.66
N ALA A 47 -9.48 -9.80 -11.80
CA ALA A 47 -8.90 -9.93 -13.13
C ALA A 47 -7.96 -8.78 -13.52
N GLU A 48 -8.19 -7.58 -13.00
CA GLU A 48 -7.43 -6.36 -13.32
C GLU A 48 -6.41 -5.99 -12.25
N ARG A 49 -6.54 -6.59 -11.06
CA ARG A 49 -5.76 -6.24 -9.86
C ARG A 49 -4.26 -6.32 -10.09
N ALA A 50 -3.76 -7.41 -10.66
CA ALA A 50 -2.33 -7.57 -10.90
C ALA A 50 -1.78 -6.44 -11.79
N ALA A 51 -2.47 -6.10 -12.88
CA ALA A 51 -2.06 -5.06 -13.82
C ALA A 51 -2.19 -3.65 -13.20
N ALA A 52 -3.30 -3.37 -12.52
CA ALA A 52 -3.55 -2.08 -11.86
C ALA A 52 -2.52 -1.81 -10.74
N LEU A 53 -2.22 -2.82 -9.93
CA LEU A 53 -1.21 -2.72 -8.88
C LEU A 53 0.19 -2.56 -9.46
N ALA A 54 0.56 -3.33 -10.50
CA ALA A 54 1.87 -3.22 -11.14
C ALA A 54 2.09 -1.86 -11.82
N ALA A 55 1.02 -1.21 -12.31
CA ALA A 55 1.11 0.13 -12.88
C ALA A 55 1.47 1.20 -11.84
N VAL A 56 1.00 1.04 -10.59
CA VAL A 56 1.30 1.99 -9.49
C VAL A 56 2.59 1.59 -8.76
N TRP A 57 2.73 0.30 -8.47
CA TRP A 57 3.82 -0.32 -7.72
C TRP A 57 4.53 -1.37 -8.57
N PRO A 58 5.42 -1.00 -9.50
CA PRO A 58 6.12 -1.96 -10.36
C PRO A 58 6.97 -2.95 -9.55
N SER A 59 7.33 -2.62 -8.30
CA SER A 59 7.99 -3.55 -7.36
C SER A 59 7.16 -4.80 -7.03
N THR A 60 5.86 -4.84 -7.38
CA THR A 60 5.03 -6.05 -7.25
C THR A 60 5.41 -7.15 -8.23
N THR A 61 6.03 -6.82 -9.37
CA THR A 61 6.43 -7.81 -10.39
C THR A 61 7.83 -8.38 -10.17
N ALA A 62 8.40 -8.17 -8.97
CA ALA A 62 9.72 -8.57 -8.53
C ALA A 62 10.88 -7.90 -9.28
N ALA A 63 11.75 -7.22 -8.52
CA ALA A 63 13.13 -7.10 -8.94
C ALA A 63 13.73 -8.52 -8.90
N PRO A 64 14.45 -8.97 -9.94
CA PRO A 64 15.23 -10.20 -9.83
C PRO A 64 16.22 -10.00 -8.68
N MET A 65 16.04 -10.75 -7.60
CA MET A 65 17.04 -10.77 -6.54
C MET A 65 18.31 -11.39 -7.13
N ALA A 66 19.45 -10.71 -6.95
CA ALA A 66 20.75 -11.28 -7.24
C ALA A 66 20.85 -12.66 -6.56
N GLU A 67 21.35 -13.66 -7.30
CA GLU A 67 21.46 -15.09 -6.92
C GLU A 67 21.38 -15.32 -5.41
N VAL A 68 20.16 -15.56 -4.93
CA VAL A 68 19.91 -15.92 -3.55
C VAL A 68 20.05 -17.43 -3.47
N ASP A 69 20.74 -17.89 -2.44
CA ASP A 69 20.84 -19.31 -2.08
C ASP A 69 19.47 -20.01 -2.21
N ALA A 70 19.46 -21.19 -2.83
CA ALA A 70 18.24 -21.95 -3.11
C ALA A 70 17.43 -22.21 -1.83
N ASP A 71 18.13 -22.37 -0.70
CA ASP A 71 17.53 -22.59 0.62
C ASP A 71 16.73 -21.37 1.12
N VAL A 72 17.20 -20.16 0.84
CA VAL A 72 16.49 -18.92 1.22
C VAL A 72 15.26 -18.71 0.33
N THR A 73 15.35 -19.07 -0.95
CA THR A 73 14.20 -19.05 -1.86
C THR A 73 13.13 -20.05 -1.42
N ALA A 74 13.53 -21.28 -1.08
CA ALA A 74 12.63 -22.31 -0.57
C ALA A 74 11.99 -21.92 0.78
N THR A 75 12.78 -21.36 1.71
CA THR A 75 12.29 -20.88 3.01
C THR A 75 11.26 -19.76 2.84
N ARG A 76 11.53 -18.81 1.95
CA ARG A 76 10.58 -17.74 1.63
C ARG A 76 9.30 -18.28 1.01
N ALA A 77 9.38 -19.23 0.09
CA ALA A 77 8.21 -19.86 -0.51
C ALA A 77 7.35 -20.57 0.55
N ALA A 78 7.98 -21.37 1.42
CA ALA A 78 7.30 -22.07 2.51
C ALA A 78 6.65 -21.11 3.52
N PHE A 79 7.32 -20.00 3.85
CA PHE A 79 6.74 -18.96 4.70
C PHE A 79 5.49 -18.32 4.07
N LEU A 80 5.57 -17.94 2.79
CA LEU A 80 4.44 -17.35 2.07
C LEU A 80 3.26 -18.33 1.96
N GLU A 81 3.53 -19.61 1.71
CA GLU A 81 2.52 -20.66 1.68
C GLU A 81 1.85 -20.83 3.05
N SER A 82 2.64 -20.88 4.13
CA SER A 82 2.11 -20.97 5.49
C SER A 82 1.22 -19.78 5.85
N VAL A 83 1.61 -18.56 5.46
CA VAL A 83 0.77 -17.37 5.72
C VAL A 83 -0.50 -17.43 4.87
N SER A 84 -0.40 -17.80 3.60
CA SER A 84 -1.55 -17.97 2.70
C SER A 84 -2.57 -18.97 3.26
N ALA A 85 -2.09 -20.10 3.77
CA ALA A 85 -2.94 -21.12 4.41
C ALA A 85 -3.64 -20.62 5.68
N ALA A 86 -3.00 -19.70 6.42
CA ALA A 86 -3.54 -19.12 7.64
C ALA A 86 -4.51 -17.94 7.40
N LEU A 87 -4.46 -17.27 6.24
CA LEU A 87 -5.28 -16.08 5.93
C LEU A 87 -6.79 -16.23 6.21
N PRO A 88 -7.46 -17.35 5.89
CA PRO A 88 -8.89 -17.51 6.15
C PRO A 88 -9.26 -17.39 7.63
N GLY A 89 -8.33 -17.74 8.54
CA GLY A 89 -8.54 -17.66 9.99
C GLY A 89 -8.04 -16.36 10.63
N MET A 90 -7.38 -15.46 9.88
CA MET A 90 -6.87 -14.20 10.41
C MET A 90 -7.97 -13.14 10.53
N ASP A 91 -7.96 -12.38 11.63
CA ASP A 91 -8.73 -11.15 11.77
C ASP A 91 -8.06 -9.96 11.03
N ASP A 92 -8.74 -8.82 11.01
CA ASP A 92 -8.24 -7.61 10.33
C ASP A 92 -6.95 -7.06 10.95
N ALA A 93 -6.77 -7.22 12.27
CA ALA A 93 -5.56 -6.78 12.95
C ALA A 93 -4.34 -7.59 12.49
N ALA A 94 -4.47 -8.91 12.44
CA ALA A 94 -3.44 -9.83 11.98
C ALA A 94 -3.14 -9.63 10.49
N ARG A 95 -4.16 -9.46 9.65
CA ARG A 95 -3.97 -9.17 8.21
C ARG A 95 -3.26 -7.84 7.98
N LEU A 96 -3.65 -6.79 8.69
CA LEU A 96 -3.01 -5.47 8.58
C LEU A 96 -1.54 -5.53 9.04
N ALA A 97 -1.26 -6.19 10.16
CA ALA A 97 0.10 -6.40 10.66
C ALA A 97 0.95 -7.19 9.67
N ALA A 98 0.40 -8.27 9.09
CA ALA A 98 1.07 -9.07 8.06
C ALA A 98 1.39 -8.24 6.81
N SER A 99 0.43 -7.47 6.30
CA SER A 99 0.65 -6.57 5.15
C SER A 99 1.76 -5.54 5.41
N ILE A 100 1.77 -4.90 6.59
CA ILE A 100 2.81 -3.94 6.96
C ILE A 100 4.17 -4.65 7.05
N GLY A 101 4.25 -5.81 7.71
CA GLY A 101 5.49 -6.58 7.79
C GLY A 101 6.02 -6.98 6.42
N TYR A 102 5.14 -7.39 5.50
CA TYR A 102 5.52 -7.66 4.11
C TYR A 102 6.07 -6.43 3.39
N LEU A 103 5.45 -5.26 3.54
CA LEU A 103 5.96 -4.02 2.96
C LEU A 103 7.34 -3.65 3.53
N GLU A 104 7.58 -3.88 4.81
CA GLU A 104 8.89 -3.65 5.44
C GLU A 104 9.98 -4.59 4.92
N MET A 105 9.61 -5.83 4.58
CA MET A 105 10.50 -6.80 3.94
C MET A 105 10.65 -6.62 2.42
N GLY A 106 9.98 -5.62 1.82
CA GLY A 106 9.97 -5.42 0.36
C GLY A 106 9.14 -6.46 -0.41
N LEU A 107 8.28 -7.21 0.28
CA LEU A 107 7.40 -8.24 -0.27
C LEU A 107 6.06 -7.63 -0.71
N TRP A 108 6.12 -6.77 -1.73
CA TRP A 108 4.98 -5.98 -2.22
C TRP A 108 3.81 -6.82 -2.73
N GLY A 109 4.09 -7.87 -3.51
CA GLY A 109 3.06 -8.76 -4.05
C GLY A 109 2.18 -9.37 -2.95
N PRO A 110 2.76 -10.11 -1.98
CA PRO A 110 2.02 -10.63 -0.83
C PRO A 110 1.30 -9.54 -0.02
N ALA A 111 1.94 -8.41 0.25
CA ALA A 111 1.32 -7.32 1.00
C ALA A 111 0.02 -6.82 0.36
N LEU A 112 0.04 -6.59 -0.96
CA LEU A 112 -1.10 -6.07 -1.72
C LEU A 112 -2.15 -7.13 -2.07
N GLN A 113 -1.84 -8.42 -1.91
CA GLN A 113 -2.86 -9.48 -1.95
C GLN A 113 -3.68 -9.52 -0.65
N ILE A 114 -3.04 -9.25 0.49
CA ILE A 114 -3.66 -9.33 1.82
C ILE A 114 -4.39 -8.04 2.19
N LEU A 115 -3.79 -6.87 1.94
CA LEU A 115 -4.32 -5.58 2.37
C LEU A 115 -5.78 -5.32 1.91
N PRO A 116 -6.21 -5.70 0.69
CA PRO A 116 -7.60 -5.59 0.25
C PRO A 116 -8.63 -6.36 1.10
N LEU A 117 -8.17 -7.38 1.85
CA LEU A 117 -9.01 -8.24 2.71
C LEU A 117 -9.27 -7.63 4.09
N VAL A 118 -8.62 -6.50 4.43
CA VAL A 118 -8.79 -5.78 5.70
C VAL A 118 -9.92 -4.77 5.56
N ASP A 119 -10.83 -4.62 6.53
CA ASP A 119 -11.79 -3.50 6.57
C ASP A 119 -11.09 -2.13 6.57
N PRO A 120 -11.28 -1.27 5.54
CA PRO A 120 -10.75 0.07 5.58
C PRO A 120 -11.27 0.87 6.78
N LEU A 121 -12.46 0.58 7.33
CA LEU A 121 -12.92 1.22 8.58
C LEU A 121 -12.05 0.80 9.77
N PHE A 122 -11.61 -0.46 9.81
CA PHE A 122 -10.66 -0.93 10.81
C PHE A 122 -9.31 -0.22 10.65
N VAL A 123 -8.79 -0.10 9.42
CA VAL A 123 -7.52 0.58 9.15
C VAL A 123 -7.57 2.06 9.56
N GLU A 124 -8.68 2.75 9.30
CA GLU A 124 -8.89 4.14 9.75
C GLU A 124 -8.91 4.27 11.28
N GLY A 125 -9.45 3.27 11.97
CA GLY A 125 -9.49 3.18 13.43
C GLY A 125 -8.17 2.74 14.08
N ALA A 126 -7.23 2.17 13.32
CA ALA A 126 -5.98 1.59 13.83
C ALA A 126 -4.98 2.62 14.40
N GLY A 127 -5.31 3.92 14.30
CA GLY A 127 -4.54 5.01 14.86
C GLY A 127 -3.47 5.59 13.93
N ASP A 128 -3.03 6.81 14.22
CA ASP A 128 -2.17 7.59 13.33
C ASP A 128 -0.82 6.93 13.04
N ARG A 129 -0.26 6.18 14.01
CA ARG A 129 1.03 5.48 13.81
C ARG A 129 0.92 4.41 12.74
N VAL A 130 -0.15 3.60 12.78
CA VAL A 130 -0.37 2.51 11.81
C VAL A 130 -0.62 3.10 10.42
N LEU A 131 -1.47 4.13 10.33
CA LEU A 131 -1.72 4.84 9.08
C LEU A 131 -0.44 5.46 8.52
N THR A 132 0.37 6.13 9.36
CA THR A 132 1.67 6.66 8.93
C THR A 132 2.56 5.55 8.41
N THR A 133 2.74 4.43 9.12
CA THR A 133 3.59 3.34 8.65
C THR A 133 3.10 2.79 7.31
N LEU A 134 1.81 2.44 7.20
CA LEU A 134 1.22 1.88 5.99
C LEU A 134 1.41 2.80 4.78
N PHE A 135 0.99 4.07 4.89
CA PHE A 135 1.05 4.99 3.75
C PHE A 135 2.46 5.51 3.45
N SER A 136 3.36 5.52 4.44
CA SER A 136 4.78 5.84 4.19
C SER A 136 5.45 4.76 3.36
N ARG A 137 5.05 3.49 3.54
CA ARG A 137 5.52 2.38 2.71
C ARG A 137 4.86 2.42 1.35
N LEU A 138 3.52 2.43 1.28
CA LEU A 138 2.78 2.45 0.01
C LEU A 138 3.17 3.62 -0.90
N LEU A 139 3.47 4.79 -0.33
CA LEU A 139 3.82 5.98 -1.11
C LEU A 139 5.32 6.28 -1.12
N HIS A 140 6.16 5.31 -0.79
CA HIS A 140 7.60 5.45 -0.89
C HIS A 140 8.02 5.68 -2.35
N GLN A 141 8.84 6.70 -2.63
CA GLN A 141 9.19 7.05 -4.02
C GLN A 141 9.88 5.91 -4.78
N SER A 142 10.76 5.16 -4.13
CA SER A 142 11.43 4.00 -4.76
C SER A 142 10.48 2.86 -5.12
N ALA A 143 9.27 2.84 -4.59
CA ALA A 143 8.27 1.82 -4.87
C ALA A 143 7.24 2.25 -5.92
N LEU A 144 7.13 3.56 -6.19
CA LEU A 144 6.16 4.11 -7.11
C LEU A 144 6.72 4.11 -8.54
N GLY A 145 5.92 3.64 -9.49
CA GLY A 145 6.25 3.72 -10.91
C GLY A 145 6.17 5.14 -11.47
N PRO A 146 6.74 5.39 -12.67
CA PRO A 146 6.55 6.65 -13.38
C PRO A 146 5.05 6.94 -13.58
N GLY A 147 4.61 8.14 -13.20
CA GLY A 147 3.20 8.54 -13.32
C GLY A 147 2.25 7.89 -12.30
N ALA A 148 2.76 7.21 -11.27
CA ALA A 148 1.93 6.51 -10.28
C ALA A 148 0.97 7.45 -9.53
N ARG A 149 1.38 8.70 -9.30
CA ARG A 149 0.53 9.71 -8.66
C ARG A 149 -0.70 10.01 -9.52
N GLU A 150 -0.50 10.29 -10.79
CA GLU A 150 -1.55 10.62 -11.76
C GLU A 150 -2.48 9.42 -12.03
N LEU A 151 -1.92 8.20 -11.96
CA LEU A 151 -2.71 6.97 -11.99
C LEU A 151 -3.61 6.85 -10.76
N LEU A 152 -3.05 7.05 -9.57
CA LEU A 152 -3.82 7.05 -8.31
C LEU A 152 -4.87 8.17 -8.31
N GLU A 153 -4.54 9.38 -8.75
CA GLU A 153 -5.51 10.48 -8.85
C GLU A 153 -6.70 10.11 -9.76
N ARG A 154 -6.43 9.57 -10.95
CA ARG A 154 -7.49 9.13 -11.88
C ARG A 154 -8.33 7.98 -11.33
N ALA A 155 -7.69 7.03 -10.66
CA ALA A 155 -8.37 5.88 -10.06
C ALA A 155 -9.27 6.29 -8.89
N LEU A 156 -8.80 7.22 -8.05
CA LEU A 156 -9.48 7.63 -6.81
C LEU A 156 -10.49 8.77 -7.03
N TYR A 157 -10.42 9.44 -8.16
CA TYR A 157 -11.30 10.55 -8.53
C TYR A 157 -11.73 10.47 -10.01
N PRO A 158 -12.48 9.42 -10.41
CA PRO A 158 -13.00 9.30 -11.77
C PRO A 158 -13.96 10.46 -12.05
N GLY A 159 -13.53 11.45 -12.84
CA GLY A 159 -14.32 12.62 -13.21
C GLY A 159 -13.66 13.98 -12.92
N LEU A 160 -12.58 14.03 -12.12
CA LEU A 160 -11.72 15.20 -12.08
C LEU A 160 -10.83 15.18 -13.31
N ARG A 161 -11.02 16.12 -14.24
CA ARG A 161 -10.09 16.30 -15.37
C ARG A 161 -8.72 16.72 -14.82
N PRO A 162 -7.60 16.23 -15.38
CA PRO A 162 -6.30 16.78 -15.05
C PRO A 162 -6.33 18.27 -15.42
N SER A 163 -6.06 19.12 -14.42
CA SER A 163 -5.84 20.55 -14.58
C SER A 163 -4.49 20.83 -15.20
#